data_AF-A0A7X6MC51-F1
#
_entry.id   AF-A0A7X6MC51-F1
#
_cell.length_a   1.000
_cell.length_b   1.000
_cell.length_c   1.000
_cell.angle_alpha   90.00
_cell.angle_beta   90.00
_cell.angle_gamma   90.00
#
_symmetry.space_group_name_H-M   'P 1'
#
loop_
_entity.id
_entity.type
_entity.pdbx_description
1 polymer ?
#
loop_
_entity_poly.entity_id
_entity_poly.type
_entity_poly.pdbx_seq_one_letter_code
_entity_poly.pdbx_strand_id
1 'polypeptide(L)'
;MKRFEWRDRIHALDAEDDCEQIVRILSSHEFPWDIEQALGLALYRTYAVPSVGELLAHTREFTERTQHRYDDTALILNDILEHGFGPGRGRDALRRMNQMHRSYDISNDDYRYVLSTFVVMPVRWINDHGYGWRRLSDHEIAASTNYYRKLGRHMGIKDVPETYAGFLELFDSYEREHFAYTEGGRAVSDATLGLMVDFYPAWQRPLVRPFTRALLDERLIRAFGYPEPSAAWRRLSEGALRLRARVVRLMPPRREPRWARMSPNIRSYPRGYDPSRIGTFPQGCPVPHGMATREVPATGARVPAPDQAVAPASGEAPGEASAPLSEDDAGR
;
A
#
# COMPACT_ATOMS: atom_id res chain seq x y z
N MET A 1 19.15 -22.28 -6.75
CA MET A 1 18.18 -21.94 -5.70
C MET A 1 17.14 -23.05 -5.57
N LYS A 2 17.03 -23.67 -4.40
CA LYS A 2 16.04 -24.72 -4.08
C LYS A 2 14.67 -24.10 -3.79
N ARG A 3 13.58 -24.87 -3.91
CA ARG A 3 12.19 -24.37 -3.76
C ARG A 3 11.92 -23.67 -2.42
N PHE A 4 12.55 -24.14 -1.34
CA PHE A 4 12.36 -23.63 0.02
C PHE A 4 13.53 -22.77 0.52
N GLU A 5 14.45 -22.35 -0.34
CA GLU A 5 15.67 -21.65 0.09
C GLU A 5 15.39 -20.32 0.81
N TRP A 6 14.41 -19.54 0.35
CA TRP A 6 13.99 -18.33 1.05
C TRP A 6 13.33 -18.59 2.40
N ARG A 7 12.50 -19.64 2.49
CA ARG A 7 11.94 -20.10 3.77
C ARG A 7 13.07 -20.45 4.73
N ASP A 8 14.03 -21.24 4.28
CA ASP A 8 15.15 -21.68 5.12
C ASP A 8 16.02 -20.48 5.55
N ARG A 9 16.21 -19.49 4.67
CA ARG A 9 16.85 -18.21 5.00
C ARG A 9 16.06 -17.41 6.02
N ILE A 10 14.74 -17.32 5.87
CA ILE A 10 13.85 -16.65 6.84
C ILE A 10 13.99 -17.30 8.22
N HIS A 11 13.95 -18.62 8.29
CA HIS A 11 14.05 -19.36 9.55
C HIS A 11 15.43 -19.32 10.22
N ALA A 12 16.45 -18.75 9.55
CA ALA A 12 17.75 -18.48 10.13
C ALA A 12 17.87 -17.04 10.70
N LEU A 13 16.85 -16.21 10.51
CA LEU A 13 16.75 -14.84 11.03
C LEU A 13 15.94 -14.81 12.32
N ASP A 14 16.09 -13.73 13.10
CA ASP A 14 15.28 -13.51 14.31
C ASP A 14 13.94 -12.82 13.97
N ALA A 15 12.83 -13.31 14.52
CA ALA A 15 11.50 -12.78 14.20
C ALA A 15 11.24 -11.37 14.78
N GLU A 16 12.01 -10.92 15.76
CA GLU A 16 11.90 -9.58 16.33
C GLU A 16 12.92 -8.64 15.70
N ASP A 17 14.20 -9.00 15.77
CA ASP A 17 15.29 -8.12 15.35
C ASP A 17 15.38 -8.00 13.81
N ASP A 18 15.13 -9.08 13.08
CA ASP A 18 15.22 -9.13 11.61
C ASP A 18 13.86 -9.05 10.92
N CYS A 19 12.81 -8.63 11.63
CA CYS A 19 11.44 -8.59 11.11
C CYS A 19 11.31 -7.83 9.78
N GLU A 20 12.04 -6.72 9.60
CA GLU A 20 12.09 -5.96 8.35
C GLU A 20 12.61 -6.81 7.17
N GLN A 21 13.66 -7.60 7.40
CA GLN A 21 14.23 -8.45 6.35
C GLN A 21 13.30 -9.63 6.05
N ILE A 22 12.69 -10.25 7.07
CA ILE A 22 11.75 -11.35 6.88
C ILE A 22 10.55 -10.89 6.05
N VAL A 23 9.90 -9.78 6.44
CA VAL A 23 8.73 -9.25 5.73
C VAL A 23 9.09 -8.80 4.31
N ARG A 24 10.30 -8.25 4.11
CA ARG A 24 10.81 -7.94 2.77
C ARG A 24 10.92 -9.18 1.90
N ILE A 25 11.51 -10.28 2.42
CA ILE A 25 11.60 -11.55 1.68
C ILE A 25 10.22 -12.12 1.38
N LEU A 26 9.32 -12.14 2.36
CA LEU A 26 7.95 -12.61 2.17
C LEU A 26 7.25 -11.84 1.05
N SER A 27 7.35 -10.52 1.07
CA SER A 27 6.65 -9.61 0.17
C SER A 27 7.28 -9.45 -1.21
N SER A 28 8.57 -9.69 -1.40
CA SER A 28 9.23 -9.49 -2.69
C SER A 28 9.63 -10.80 -3.39
N HIS A 29 9.84 -11.89 -2.64
CA HIS A 29 10.28 -13.18 -3.17
C HIS A 29 9.23 -14.29 -3.02
N GLU A 30 8.74 -14.54 -1.81
CA GLU A 30 7.90 -15.73 -1.54
C GLU A 30 6.46 -15.56 -2.00
N PHE A 31 5.85 -14.41 -1.70
CA PHE A 31 4.41 -14.15 -1.87
C PHE A 31 4.09 -12.79 -2.50
N PRO A 32 4.86 -12.26 -3.49
CA PRO A 32 4.68 -10.88 -3.92
C PRO A 32 3.29 -10.56 -4.45
N TRP A 33 2.70 -11.46 -5.24
CA TRP A 33 1.33 -11.28 -5.71
C TRP A 33 0.30 -11.50 -4.60
N ASP A 34 0.50 -12.50 -3.74
CA ASP A 34 -0.47 -12.83 -2.69
C ASP A 34 -0.55 -11.73 -1.62
N ILE A 35 0.59 -11.17 -1.21
CA ILE A 35 0.64 -10.04 -0.27
C ILE A 35 0.10 -8.76 -0.92
N GLU A 36 0.41 -8.48 -2.19
CA GLU A 36 -0.17 -7.35 -2.94
C GLU A 36 -1.71 -7.42 -2.95
N GLN A 37 -2.29 -8.59 -3.26
CA GLN A 37 -3.75 -8.77 -3.25
C GLN A 37 -4.34 -8.69 -1.84
N ALA A 38 -3.70 -9.32 -0.85
CA ALA A 38 -4.18 -9.31 0.53
C ALA A 38 -4.18 -7.89 1.12
N LEU A 39 -3.14 -7.09 0.87
CA LEU A 39 -3.07 -5.70 1.31
C LEU A 39 -4.03 -4.80 0.53
N GLY A 40 -4.26 -5.06 -0.76
CA GLY A 40 -5.32 -4.41 -1.52
C GLY A 40 -6.70 -4.64 -0.89
N LEU A 41 -7.00 -5.88 -0.49
CA LEU A 41 -8.22 -6.18 0.25
C LEU A 41 -8.22 -5.55 1.65
N ALA A 42 -7.10 -5.55 2.36
CA ALA A 42 -6.95 -4.89 3.66
C ALA A 42 -7.34 -3.41 3.62
N LEU A 43 -6.88 -2.68 2.60
CA LEU A 43 -7.27 -1.29 2.35
C LEU A 43 -8.74 -1.17 1.96
N TYR A 44 -9.24 -2.05 1.09
CA TYR A 44 -10.62 -2.05 0.64
C TYR A 44 -11.62 -2.17 1.81
N ARG A 45 -11.28 -2.95 2.83
CA ARG A 45 -12.09 -3.13 4.04
C ARG A 45 -12.30 -1.86 4.83
N THR A 46 -11.34 -0.93 4.77
CA THR A 46 -11.42 0.34 5.49
C THR A 46 -12.57 1.21 4.99
N TYR A 47 -12.98 1.05 3.73
CA TYR A 47 -14.08 1.83 3.15
C TYR A 47 -15.44 1.48 3.77
N ALA A 48 -15.56 0.29 4.39
CA ALA A 48 -16.77 -0.14 5.07
C ALA A 48 -16.91 0.43 6.49
N VAL A 49 -15.88 1.11 7.01
CA VAL A 49 -15.93 1.84 8.28
C VAL A 49 -16.42 3.27 7.98
N PRO A 50 -17.55 3.72 8.53
CA PRO A 50 -18.15 5.02 8.21
C PRO A 50 -17.19 6.21 8.33
N SER A 51 -16.42 6.32 9.42
CA SER A 51 -15.46 7.41 9.64
C SER A 51 -14.40 7.48 8.54
N VAL A 52 -13.91 6.31 8.09
CA VAL A 52 -12.87 6.21 7.07
C VAL A 52 -13.46 6.38 5.67
N GLY A 53 -14.53 5.65 5.33
CA GLY A 53 -15.18 5.68 4.03
C GLY A 53 -15.67 7.08 3.65
N GLU A 54 -16.32 7.78 4.58
CA GLU A 54 -16.78 9.16 4.35
C GLU A 54 -15.62 10.14 4.24
N LEU A 55 -14.57 10.01 5.05
CA LEU A 55 -13.38 10.85 4.91
C LEU A 55 -12.74 10.68 3.51
N LEU A 56 -12.56 9.44 3.06
CA LEU A 56 -12.00 9.14 1.75
C LEU A 56 -12.86 9.71 0.61
N ALA A 57 -14.18 9.58 0.71
CA ALA A 57 -15.11 10.17 -0.25
C ALA A 57 -15.06 11.70 -0.24
N HIS A 58 -15.02 12.31 0.94
CA HIS A 58 -14.93 13.76 1.12
C HIS A 58 -13.67 14.35 0.49
N THR A 59 -12.53 13.64 0.58
CA THR A 59 -11.31 14.07 -0.13
C THR A 59 -11.48 14.08 -1.65
N ARG A 60 -12.44 13.32 -2.20
CA ARG A 60 -12.67 13.07 -3.63
C ARG A 60 -11.48 12.46 -4.39
N GLU A 61 -10.36 12.23 -3.73
CA GLU A 61 -9.15 11.70 -4.35
C GLU A 61 -9.33 10.24 -4.79
N PHE A 62 -10.12 9.46 -4.05
CA PHE A 62 -10.44 8.08 -4.42
C PHE A 62 -11.51 7.94 -5.52
N THR A 63 -12.30 8.99 -5.78
CA THR A 63 -13.34 8.97 -6.82
C THR A 63 -12.90 9.66 -8.10
N GLU A 64 -12.19 10.79 -7.99
CA GLU A 64 -11.77 11.61 -9.13
C GLU A 64 -10.35 11.25 -9.61
N ARG A 65 -9.52 10.69 -8.72
CA ARG A 65 -8.10 10.42 -8.97
C ARG A 65 -7.69 9.02 -8.50
N THR A 66 -8.59 8.06 -8.66
CA THR A 66 -8.46 6.68 -8.16
C THR A 66 -7.14 6.02 -8.57
N GLN A 67 -6.73 6.11 -9.84
CA GLN A 67 -5.45 5.55 -10.32
C GLN A 67 -4.25 6.16 -9.58
N HIS A 68 -4.22 7.49 -9.41
CA HIS A 68 -3.15 8.16 -8.70
C HIS A 68 -3.10 7.73 -7.23
N ARG A 69 -4.26 7.67 -6.56
CA ARG A 69 -4.31 7.24 -5.16
C ARG A 69 -3.90 5.79 -4.96
N TYR A 70 -4.25 4.91 -5.90
CA TYR A 70 -3.77 3.54 -5.92
C TYR A 70 -2.24 3.50 -6.05
N ASP A 71 -1.68 4.20 -7.03
CA ASP A 71 -0.24 4.24 -7.28
C ASP A 71 0.53 4.83 -6.10
N ASP A 72 0.09 5.97 -5.56
CA ASP A 72 0.70 6.62 -4.39
C ASP A 72 0.77 5.67 -3.21
N THR A 73 -0.32 4.97 -2.93
CA THR A 73 -0.42 4.06 -1.78
C THR A 73 0.52 2.87 -1.97
N ALA A 74 0.50 2.25 -3.14
CA ALA A 74 1.37 1.10 -3.45
C ALA A 74 2.85 1.48 -3.40
N LEU A 75 3.23 2.61 -3.98
CA LEU A 75 4.62 3.06 -4.06
C LEU A 75 5.18 3.49 -2.71
N ILE A 76 4.43 4.29 -1.92
CA ILE A 76 4.86 4.73 -0.59
C ILE A 76 5.08 3.53 0.34
N LEU A 77 4.12 2.61 0.40
CA LEU A 77 4.23 1.43 1.27
C LEU A 77 5.37 0.50 0.84
N ASN A 78 5.58 0.35 -0.47
CA ASN A 78 6.66 -0.50 -0.99
C ASN A 78 8.04 0.12 -0.78
N ASP A 79 8.19 1.44 -0.86
CA ASP A 79 9.45 2.13 -0.52
C ASP A 79 9.82 1.96 0.97
N ILE A 80 8.85 2.01 1.88
CA ILE A 80 9.07 1.72 3.31
C ILE A 80 9.55 0.28 3.49
N LEU A 81 8.89 -0.68 2.84
CA LEU A 81 9.23 -2.10 2.91
C LEU A 81 10.63 -2.40 2.34
N GLU A 82 10.96 -1.84 1.18
CA GLU A 82 12.22 -2.09 0.48
C GLU A 82 13.41 -1.45 1.19
N HIS A 83 13.25 -0.21 1.66
CA HIS A 83 14.36 0.59 2.19
C HIS A 83 14.39 0.68 3.72
N GLY A 84 13.37 0.19 4.41
CA GLY A 84 13.29 0.16 5.87
C GLY A 84 13.03 1.52 6.53
N PHE A 85 13.08 1.55 7.86
CA PHE A 85 12.78 2.75 8.67
C PHE A 85 14.00 3.66 8.93
N GLY A 86 15.19 3.22 8.53
CA GLY A 86 16.46 3.95 8.64
C GLY A 86 16.50 5.24 7.80
N PRO A 87 17.52 6.10 7.96
CA PRO A 87 17.68 7.29 7.12
C PRO A 87 17.69 6.93 5.63
N GLY A 88 17.03 7.73 4.80
CA GLY A 88 16.95 7.53 3.36
C GLY A 88 15.53 7.30 2.85
N ARG A 89 15.42 6.68 1.68
CA ARG A 89 14.20 6.60 0.86
C ARG A 89 12.99 6.05 1.62
N GLY A 90 13.17 4.99 2.42
CA GLY A 90 12.08 4.39 3.19
C GLY A 90 11.54 5.31 4.28
N ARG A 91 12.42 6.03 4.99
CA ARG A 91 12.01 7.07 5.96
C ARG A 91 11.37 8.28 5.29
N ASP A 92 11.80 8.66 4.10
CA ASP A 92 11.14 9.74 3.35
C ASP A 92 9.72 9.35 2.94
N ALA A 93 9.51 8.10 2.50
CA ALA A 93 8.18 7.58 2.22
C ALA A 93 7.29 7.52 3.47
N LEU A 94 7.81 7.02 4.60
CA LEU A 94 7.12 7.03 5.89
C LEU A 94 6.75 8.46 6.32
N ARG A 95 7.67 9.42 6.17
CA ARG A 95 7.41 10.83 6.48
C ARG A 95 6.32 11.40 5.57
N ARG A 96 6.34 11.11 4.27
CA ARG A 96 5.29 11.53 3.32
C ARG A 96 3.93 10.98 3.71
N MET A 97 3.86 9.69 4.02
CA MET A 97 2.64 9.03 4.50
C MET A 97 2.10 9.74 5.75
N ASN A 98 2.96 9.96 6.75
CA ASN A 98 2.58 10.64 7.99
C ASN A 98 2.13 12.09 7.77
N GLN A 99 2.69 12.80 6.79
CA GLN A 99 2.28 14.16 6.42
C GLN A 99 0.89 14.17 5.77
N MET A 100 0.60 13.22 4.88
CA MET A 100 -0.73 13.06 4.29
C MET A 100 -1.78 12.76 5.36
N HIS A 101 -1.52 11.76 6.21
CA HIS A 101 -2.48 11.36 7.24
C HIS A 101 -2.73 12.46 8.28
N ARG A 102 -1.70 13.22 8.69
CA ARG A 102 -1.84 14.36 9.62
C ARG A 102 -2.63 15.54 9.06
N SER A 103 -2.93 15.56 7.76
CA SER A 103 -3.74 16.62 7.17
C SER A 103 -5.23 16.48 7.51
N TYR A 104 -5.62 15.38 8.16
CA TYR A 104 -6.99 15.03 8.51
C TYR A 104 -7.06 14.60 9.98
N ASP A 105 -8.24 14.77 10.59
CA ASP A 105 -8.51 14.33 11.96
C ASP A 105 -8.90 12.84 11.96
N ILE A 106 -7.90 11.96 11.95
CA ILE A 106 -8.07 10.50 11.97
C ILE A 106 -7.92 10.02 13.41
N SER A 107 -8.93 9.30 13.91
CA SER A 107 -8.93 8.77 15.27
C SER A 107 -7.83 7.72 15.47
N ASN A 108 -7.32 7.59 16.70
CA ASN A 108 -6.35 6.55 17.02
C ASN A 108 -6.93 5.14 16.81
N ASP A 109 -8.22 4.95 17.05
CA ASP A 109 -8.87 3.66 16.87
C ASP A 109 -8.98 3.28 15.38
N ASP A 110 -9.26 4.24 14.49
CA ASP A 110 -9.19 4.02 13.05
C ASP A 110 -7.76 3.65 12.62
N TYR A 111 -6.74 4.34 13.14
CA TYR A 111 -5.34 3.96 12.86
C TYR A 111 -5.01 2.54 13.33
N ARG A 112 -5.43 2.16 14.53
CA ARG A 112 -5.19 0.81 15.09
C ARG A 112 -5.91 -0.24 14.27
N TYR A 113 -7.17 -0.01 13.90
CA TYR A 113 -7.93 -0.90 13.04
C TYR A 113 -7.26 -1.05 11.67
N VAL A 114 -6.93 0.05 10.99
CA VAL A 114 -6.26 0.00 9.69
C VAL A 114 -4.95 -0.76 9.80
N LEU A 115 -4.11 -0.49 10.82
CA LEU A 115 -2.88 -1.26 11.04
C LEU A 115 -3.15 -2.76 11.23
N SER A 116 -4.23 -3.12 11.93
CA SER A 116 -4.61 -4.52 12.14
C SER A 116 -4.94 -5.23 10.81
N THR A 117 -5.54 -4.53 9.84
CA THR A 117 -5.87 -5.16 8.55
C THR A 117 -4.61 -5.57 7.79
N PHE A 118 -3.53 -4.80 7.88
CA PHE A 118 -2.23 -5.11 7.28
C PHE A 118 -1.54 -6.33 7.92
N VAL A 119 -1.77 -6.57 9.22
CA VAL A 119 -1.26 -7.75 9.95
C VAL A 119 -2.08 -9.00 9.62
N VAL A 120 -3.40 -8.88 9.68
CA VAL A 120 -4.34 -10.01 9.66
C VAL A 120 -4.58 -10.52 8.24
N MET A 121 -4.78 -9.62 7.27
CA MET A 121 -5.23 -10.03 5.93
C MET A 121 -4.22 -10.88 5.16
N PRO A 122 -2.89 -10.63 5.19
CA PRO A 122 -1.93 -11.54 4.57
C PRO A 122 -2.00 -12.97 5.13
N VAL A 123 -2.18 -13.10 6.45
CA VAL A 123 -2.30 -14.42 7.10
C VAL A 123 -3.62 -15.10 6.71
N ARG A 124 -4.75 -14.39 6.75
CA ARG A 124 -6.05 -14.93 6.31
C ARG A 124 -6.02 -15.38 4.84
N TRP A 125 -5.44 -14.55 3.97
CA TRP A 125 -5.28 -14.85 2.55
C TRP A 125 -4.46 -16.13 2.32
N ILE A 126 -3.29 -16.21 2.95
CA ILE A 126 -2.34 -17.30 2.69
C ILE A 126 -2.76 -18.58 3.41
N ASN A 127 -3.05 -18.51 4.71
CA ASN A 127 -3.28 -19.68 5.57
C ASN A 127 -4.74 -20.11 5.57
N ASP A 128 -5.66 -19.21 5.90
CA ASP A 128 -7.06 -19.58 6.16
C ASP A 128 -7.81 -19.87 4.87
N HIS A 129 -7.61 -19.05 3.84
CA HIS A 129 -8.20 -19.27 2.52
C HIS A 129 -7.40 -20.26 1.67
N GLY A 130 -6.11 -20.43 1.97
CA GLY A 130 -5.21 -21.34 1.24
C GLY A 130 -4.81 -20.81 -0.13
N TYR A 131 -4.71 -19.49 -0.29
CA TYR A 131 -4.36 -18.86 -1.58
C TYR A 131 -2.85 -18.71 -1.79
N GLY A 132 -2.05 -18.86 -0.74
CA GLY A 132 -0.60 -18.95 -0.85
C GLY A 132 -0.16 -20.36 -1.25
N TRP A 133 0.94 -20.45 -2.01
CA TRP A 133 1.47 -21.73 -2.49
C TRP A 133 2.02 -22.64 -1.37
N ARG A 134 2.31 -22.05 -0.21
CA ARG A 134 2.56 -22.70 1.09
C ARG A 134 1.94 -21.84 2.20
N ARG A 135 1.80 -22.42 3.38
CA ARG A 135 1.42 -21.68 4.58
C ARG A 135 2.58 -20.83 5.10
N LEU A 136 2.24 -19.72 5.74
CA LEU A 136 3.14 -18.99 6.62
C LEU A 136 3.36 -19.80 7.91
N SER A 137 4.60 -19.84 8.40
CA SER A 137 4.93 -20.40 9.71
C SER A 137 4.62 -19.41 10.83
N ASP A 138 4.52 -19.90 12.07
CA ASP A 138 4.30 -19.03 13.24
C ASP A 138 5.44 -18.00 13.41
N HIS A 139 6.66 -18.37 13.02
CA HIS A 139 7.82 -17.48 13.00
C HIS A 139 7.65 -16.35 11.98
N GLU A 140 7.15 -16.64 10.77
CA GLU A 140 6.86 -15.62 9.75
C GLU A 140 5.70 -14.70 10.15
N ILE A 141 4.69 -15.24 10.84
CA ILE A 141 3.56 -14.48 11.38
C ILE A 141 4.03 -13.56 12.52
N ALA A 142 4.88 -14.04 13.41
CA ALA A 142 5.49 -13.24 14.47
C ALA A 142 6.33 -12.08 13.89
N ALA A 143 7.17 -12.36 12.88
CA ALA A 143 7.95 -11.34 12.19
C ALA A 143 7.07 -10.28 11.51
N SER A 144 6.01 -10.71 10.83
CA SER A 144 5.05 -9.79 10.21
C SER A 144 4.35 -8.92 11.26
N THR A 145 3.99 -9.50 12.40
CA THR A 145 3.41 -8.78 13.54
C THR A 145 4.38 -7.73 14.07
N ASN A 146 5.64 -8.10 14.34
CA ASN A 146 6.67 -7.19 14.85
C ASN A 146 6.99 -6.05 13.87
N TYR A 147 7.06 -6.33 12.58
CA TYR A 147 7.23 -5.31 11.54
C TYR A 147 6.12 -4.24 11.58
N TYR A 148 4.85 -4.66 11.63
CA TYR A 148 3.74 -3.71 11.68
C TYR A 148 3.61 -3.02 13.04
N ARG A 149 4.01 -3.66 14.15
CA ARG A 149 4.18 -2.96 15.43
C ARG A 149 5.20 -1.84 15.31
N LYS A 150 6.34 -2.09 14.66
CA LYS A 150 7.40 -1.10 14.41
C LYS A 150 6.89 0.04 13.52
N LEU A 151 6.17 -0.28 12.44
CA LEU A 151 5.52 0.73 11.60
C LEU A 151 4.54 1.59 12.41
N GLY A 152 3.68 0.97 13.22
CA GLY A 152 2.70 1.66 14.05
C GLY A 152 3.35 2.65 15.03
N ARG A 153 4.48 2.26 15.66
CA ARG A 153 5.28 3.16 16.50
C ARG A 153 5.80 4.37 15.71
N HIS A 154 6.32 4.16 14.51
CA HIS A 154 6.78 5.23 13.63
C HIS A 154 5.67 6.14 13.10
N MET A 155 4.43 5.67 13.09
CA MET A 155 3.23 6.46 12.78
C MET A 155 2.65 7.18 14.01
N GLY A 156 3.14 6.89 15.23
CA GLY A 156 2.63 7.45 16.47
C GLY A 156 1.32 6.84 16.94
N ILE A 157 0.98 5.63 16.46
CA ILE A 157 -0.23 4.91 16.86
C ILE A 157 -0.06 4.38 18.28
N LYS A 158 -1.04 4.64 19.14
CA LYS A 158 -1.04 4.23 20.54
C LYS A 158 -1.71 2.86 20.70
N ASP A 159 -1.35 2.15 21.77
CA ASP A 159 -2.02 0.91 22.20
C ASP A 159 -2.08 -0.19 21.11
N VAL A 160 -1.02 -0.28 20.30
CA VAL A 160 -0.88 -1.30 19.27
C VAL A 160 -0.79 -2.69 19.92
N PRO A 161 -1.61 -3.68 19.52
CA PRO A 161 -1.57 -5.04 20.07
C PRO A 161 -0.18 -5.67 20.00
N GLU A 162 0.12 -6.53 20.97
CA GLU A 162 1.45 -7.12 21.08
C GLU A 162 1.65 -8.38 20.24
N THR A 163 0.57 -9.11 20.03
CA THR A 163 0.57 -10.45 19.42
C THR A 163 -0.37 -10.48 18.22
N TYR A 164 -0.14 -11.44 17.32
CA TYR A 164 -1.04 -11.69 16.20
C TYR A 164 -2.49 -11.94 16.68
N ALA A 165 -2.67 -12.70 17.75
CA ALA A 165 -3.99 -12.96 18.34
C ALA A 165 -4.68 -11.66 18.80
N GLY A 166 -3.93 -10.72 19.38
CA GLY A 166 -4.46 -9.41 19.77
C GLY A 166 -4.88 -8.57 18.55
N PHE A 167 -4.09 -8.59 17.48
CA PHE A 167 -4.49 -7.95 16.21
C PHE A 167 -5.71 -8.61 15.58
N LEU A 168 -5.82 -9.94 15.65
CA LEU A 168 -6.95 -10.69 15.12
C LEU A 168 -8.25 -10.37 15.86
N GLU A 169 -8.22 -10.31 17.20
CA GLU A 169 -9.39 -9.92 17.98
C GLU A 169 -9.80 -8.49 17.67
N LEU A 170 -8.84 -7.55 17.67
CA LEU A 170 -9.09 -6.15 17.32
C LEU A 170 -9.74 -6.03 15.92
N PHE A 171 -9.17 -6.72 14.93
CA PHE A 171 -9.71 -6.75 13.58
C PHE A 171 -11.15 -7.25 13.58
N ASP A 172 -11.41 -8.41 14.16
CA ASP A 172 -12.74 -9.02 14.08
C ASP A 172 -13.80 -8.28 14.89
N SER A 173 -13.43 -7.74 16.06
CA SER A 173 -14.32 -6.97 16.92
C SER A 173 -14.67 -5.62 16.29
N TYR A 174 -13.66 -4.89 15.80
CA TYR A 174 -13.86 -3.58 15.20
C TYR A 174 -14.78 -3.67 13.98
N GLU A 175 -14.61 -4.67 13.12
CA GLU A 175 -15.48 -4.84 11.97
C GLU A 175 -16.89 -5.30 12.33
N ARG A 176 -17.06 -6.09 13.40
CA ARG A 176 -18.41 -6.45 13.88
C ARG A 176 -19.17 -5.21 14.34
N GLU A 177 -18.48 -4.29 14.98
CA GLU A 177 -19.06 -3.11 15.60
C GLU A 177 -19.28 -1.96 14.62
N HIS A 178 -18.31 -1.71 13.72
CA HIS A 178 -18.27 -0.49 12.93
C HIS A 178 -18.66 -0.64 11.47
N PHE A 179 -18.66 -1.84 10.88
CA PHE A 179 -19.02 -1.96 9.46
C PHE A 179 -20.47 -1.59 9.21
N ALA A 180 -20.67 -0.57 8.38
CA ALA A 180 -21.98 -0.07 8.04
C ALA A 180 -21.99 0.56 6.65
N TYR A 181 -23.19 0.67 6.09
CA TYR A 181 -23.39 1.37 4.83
C TYR A 181 -23.26 2.88 5.00
N THR A 182 -22.52 3.47 4.07
CA THR A 182 -22.41 4.91 3.88
C THR A 182 -22.38 5.22 2.38
N GLU A 183 -22.89 6.38 1.97
CA GLU A 183 -22.84 6.78 0.57
C GLU A 183 -21.38 7.00 0.13
N GLY A 184 -20.57 7.62 0.99
CA GLY A 184 -19.14 7.83 0.74
C GLY A 184 -18.36 6.52 0.60
N GLY A 185 -18.52 5.60 1.55
CA GLY A 185 -17.87 4.28 1.51
C GLY A 185 -18.26 3.49 0.26
N ARG A 186 -19.54 3.54 -0.14
CA ARG A 186 -20.00 2.90 -1.39
C ARG A 186 -19.38 3.56 -2.63
N ALA A 187 -19.33 4.89 -2.70
CA ALA A 187 -18.74 5.60 -3.84
C ALA A 187 -17.24 5.26 -4.02
N VAL A 188 -16.49 5.24 -2.92
CA VAL A 188 -15.06 4.86 -2.91
C VAL A 188 -14.86 3.40 -3.34
N SER A 189 -15.71 2.51 -2.84
CA SER A 189 -15.74 1.09 -3.23
C SER A 189 -16.00 0.92 -4.73
N ASP A 190 -17.00 1.62 -5.29
CA ASP A 190 -17.33 1.53 -6.72
C ASP A 190 -16.21 2.07 -7.62
N ALA A 191 -15.60 3.21 -7.25
CA ALA A 191 -14.45 3.76 -7.98
C ALA A 191 -13.25 2.80 -7.97
N THR A 192 -12.94 2.23 -6.80
CA THR A 192 -11.83 1.28 -6.65
C THR A 192 -12.08 -0.01 -7.44
N LEU A 193 -13.30 -0.57 -7.38
CA LEU A 193 -13.67 -1.75 -8.17
C LEU A 193 -13.60 -1.45 -9.67
N GLY A 194 -14.02 -0.27 -10.11
CA GLY A 194 -13.89 0.20 -11.49
C GLY A 194 -12.43 0.19 -11.95
N LEU A 195 -11.54 0.80 -11.17
CA LEU A 195 -10.10 0.82 -11.45
C LEU A 195 -9.51 -0.60 -11.56
N MET A 196 -9.81 -1.48 -10.61
CA MET A 196 -9.31 -2.87 -10.62
C MET A 196 -9.76 -3.62 -11.88
N VAL A 197 -10.99 -3.40 -12.33
CA VAL A 197 -11.52 -3.99 -13.57
C VAL A 197 -10.83 -3.40 -14.81
N ASP A 198 -10.49 -2.11 -14.79
CA ASP A 198 -9.80 -1.42 -15.88
C ASP A 198 -8.33 -1.83 -16.08
N PHE A 199 -7.76 -2.60 -15.16
CA PHE A 199 -6.47 -3.27 -15.36
C PHE A 199 -6.53 -4.39 -16.39
N TYR A 200 -7.73 -4.89 -16.72
CA TYR A 200 -7.92 -5.96 -17.67
C TYR A 200 -8.42 -5.44 -19.04
N PRO A 201 -8.04 -6.12 -20.14
CA PRO A 201 -8.61 -5.86 -21.46
C PRO A 201 -10.14 -5.84 -21.44
N ALA A 202 -10.74 -4.97 -22.26
CA ALA A 202 -12.19 -4.72 -22.27
C ALA A 202 -13.04 -6.01 -22.33
N TRP A 203 -12.59 -7.02 -23.09
CA TRP A 203 -13.29 -8.28 -23.26
C TRP A 203 -13.30 -9.18 -22.00
N GLN A 204 -12.39 -8.98 -21.05
CA GLN A 204 -12.34 -9.75 -19.78
C GLN A 204 -13.17 -9.11 -18.66
N ARG A 205 -13.44 -7.81 -18.75
CA ARG A 205 -14.10 -7.01 -17.68
C ARG A 205 -15.43 -7.59 -17.18
N PRO A 206 -16.32 -8.13 -18.05
CA PRO A 206 -17.57 -8.74 -17.59
C PRO A 206 -17.39 -9.95 -16.67
N LEU A 207 -16.25 -10.64 -16.75
CA LEU A 207 -15.92 -11.80 -15.90
C LEU A 207 -15.16 -11.36 -14.64
N VAL A 208 -14.28 -10.37 -14.75
CA VAL A 208 -13.48 -9.88 -13.62
C VAL A 208 -14.36 -9.21 -12.57
N ARG A 209 -15.37 -8.43 -12.96
CA ARG A 209 -16.23 -7.73 -12.00
C ARG A 209 -16.97 -8.65 -11.02
N PRO A 210 -17.72 -9.69 -11.47
CA PRO A 210 -18.35 -10.63 -10.54
C PRO A 210 -17.33 -11.48 -9.76
N PHE A 211 -16.18 -11.81 -10.37
CA PHE A 211 -15.08 -12.49 -9.67
C PHE A 211 -14.55 -11.66 -8.50
N THR A 212 -14.20 -10.39 -8.73
CA THR A 212 -13.69 -9.50 -7.67
C THR A 212 -14.71 -9.29 -6.56
N ARG A 213 -16.00 -9.13 -6.90
CA ARG A 213 -17.07 -9.04 -5.89
C ARG A 213 -17.21 -10.34 -5.08
N ALA A 214 -17.03 -11.50 -5.71
CA ALA A 214 -17.10 -12.79 -5.02
C ALA A 214 -15.97 -13.01 -4.01
N LEU A 215 -14.85 -12.28 -4.14
CA LEU A 215 -13.77 -12.26 -3.15
C LEU A 215 -14.09 -11.40 -1.92
N LEU A 216 -15.08 -10.52 -1.99
CA LEU A 216 -15.56 -9.78 -0.83
C LEU A 216 -16.36 -10.72 0.08
N ASP A 217 -16.04 -10.70 1.36
CA ASP A 217 -16.82 -11.45 2.35
C ASP A 217 -18.22 -10.85 2.49
N GLU A 218 -19.09 -11.58 3.18
CA GLU A 218 -20.48 -11.16 3.34
C GLU A 218 -20.63 -9.83 4.08
N ARG A 219 -19.73 -9.49 5.02
CA ARG A 219 -19.81 -8.23 5.76
C ARG A 219 -19.54 -7.05 4.85
N LEU A 220 -18.53 -7.17 3.97
CA LEU A 220 -18.25 -6.15 2.95
C LEU A 220 -19.37 -6.05 1.93
N ILE A 221 -19.90 -7.18 1.45
CA ILE A 221 -21.04 -7.18 0.51
C ILE A 221 -22.24 -6.44 1.11
N ARG A 222 -22.57 -6.72 2.38
CA ARG A 222 -23.65 -6.02 3.10
C ARG A 222 -23.32 -4.55 3.37
N ALA A 223 -22.13 -4.25 3.88
CA ALA A 223 -21.72 -2.89 4.21
C ALA A 223 -21.73 -1.98 2.98
N PHE A 224 -21.30 -2.48 1.82
CA PHE A 224 -21.38 -1.70 0.59
C PHE A 224 -22.76 -1.76 -0.09
N GLY A 225 -23.70 -2.61 0.36
CA GLY A 225 -24.97 -2.80 -0.34
C GLY A 225 -24.79 -3.36 -1.76
N TYR A 226 -23.80 -4.24 -1.95
CA TYR A 226 -23.63 -4.94 -3.22
C TYR A 226 -24.65 -6.07 -3.38
N PRO A 227 -25.09 -6.37 -4.61
CA PRO A 227 -25.82 -7.60 -4.87
C PRO A 227 -24.99 -8.81 -4.44
N GLU A 228 -25.61 -9.75 -3.75
CA GLU A 228 -24.93 -10.95 -3.29
C GLU A 228 -24.35 -11.75 -4.47
N PRO A 229 -23.04 -12.04 -4.46
CA PRO A 229 -22.45 -12.93 -5.46
C PRO A 229 -23.05 -14.33 -5.33
N SER A 230 -23.37 -14.95 -6.46
CA SER A 230 -23.90 -16.32 -6.45
C SER A 230 -22.90 -17.30 -5.82
N ALA A 231 -23.40 -18.36 -5.19
CA ALA A 231 -22.57 -19.41 -4.60
C ALA A 231 -21.60 -20.03 -5.63
N ALA A 232 -22.00 -20.08 -6.89
CA ALA A 232 -21.14 -20.54 -7.99
C ALA A 232 -19.92 -19.61 -8.18
N TRP A 233 -20.13 -18.29 -8.21
CA TRP A 233 -19.03 -17.33 -8.33
C TRP A 233 -18.08 -17.36 -7.13
N ARG A 234 -18.59 -17.54 -5.90
CA ARG A 234 -17.76 -17.71 -4.70
C ARG A 234 -16.85 -18.95 -4.84
N ARG A 235 -17.45 -20.11 -5.12
CA ARG A 235 -16.71 -21.38 -5.30
C ARG A 235 -15.70 -21.32 -6.43
N LEU A 236 -16.07 -20.71 -7.57
CA LEU A 236 -15.17 -20.54 -8.71
C LEU A 236 -13.97 -19.66 -8.33
N SER A 237 -14.22 -18.54 -7.66
CA SER A 237 -13.16 -17.58 -7.30
C SER A 237 -12.18 -18.18 -6.30
N GLU A 238 -12.69 -18.82 -5.25
CA GLU A 238 -11.87 -19.57 -4.28
C GLU A 238 -11.09 -20.70 -4.96
N GLY A 239 -11.76 -21.49 -5.82
CA GLY A 239 -11.15 -22.60 -6.54
C GLY A 239 -10.03 -22.15 -7.48
N ALA A 240 -10.23 -21.04 -8.20
CA ALA A 240 -9.22 -20.46 -9.08
C ALA A 240 -7.97 -19.99 -8.30
N LEU A 241 -8.16 -19.33 -7.15
CA LEU A 241 -7.04 -18.88 -6.31
C LEU A 241 -6.27 -20.05 -5.68
N ARG A 242 -6.97 -21.08 -5.21
CA ARG A 242 -6.33 -22.31 -4.71
C ARG A 242 -5.61 -23.08 -5.83
N LEU A 243 -6.17 -23.11 -7.03
CA LEU A 243 -5.50 -23.70 -8.19
C LEU A 243 -4.23 -22.93 -8.55
N ARG A 244 -4.30 -21.58 -8.58
CA ARG A 244 -3.13 -20.72 -8.76
C ARG A 244 -2.05 -21.04 -7.71
N ALA A 245 -2.42 -21.16 -6.44
CA ALA A 245 -1.50 -21.51 -5.36
C ALA A 245 -0.75 -22.82 -5.63
N ARG A 246 -1.47 -23.87 -6.08
CA ARG A 246 -0.88 -25.17 -6.46
C ARG A 246 0.04 -25.07 -7.66
N VAL A 247 -0.33 -24.28 -8.67
CA VAL A 247 0.52 -24.03 -9.85
C VAL A 247 1.81 -23.32 -9.44
N VAL A 248 1.71 -22.25 -8.64
CA VAL A 248 2.87 -21.48 -8.16
C VAL A 248 3.82 -22.34 -7.32
N ARG A 249 3.30 -23.34 -6.57
CA ARG A 249 4.12 -24.31 -5.82
C ARG A 249 5.05 -25.11 -6.73
N LEU A 250 4.64 -25.38 -7.97
CA LEU A 250 5.43 -26.14 -8.96
C LEU A 250 6.38 -25.27 -9.78
N MET A 251 6.22 -23.94 -9.76
CA MET A 251 7.10 -23.02 -10.47
C MET A 251 8.49 -22.91 -9.81
N PRO A 252 9.52 -22.45 -10.53
CA PRO A 252 10.80 -22.10 -9.91
C PRO A 252 10.65 -20.98 -8.86
N PRO A 253 11.40 -21.02 -7.75
CA PRO A 253 11.38 -19.95 -6.76
C PRO A 253 11.97 -18.65 -7.33
N ARG A 254 11.46 -17.52 -6.87
CA ARG A 254 11.80 -16.19 -7.38
C ARG A 254 13.19 -15.73 -6.92
N ARG A 255 14.11 -15.50 -7.85
CA ARG A 255 15.49 -15.04 -7.54
C ARG A 255 15.57 -13.54 -7.33
N GLU A 256 15.00 -12.78 -8.26
CA GLU A 256 14.97 -11.31 -8.19
C GLU A 256 13.73 -10.82 -7.45
N PRO A 257 13.83 -9.80 -6.58
CA PRO A 257 12.68 -9.25 -5.88
C PRO A 257 11.69 -8.62 -6.86
N ARG A 258 10.39 -8.73 -6.57
CA ARG A 258 9.34 -8.01 -7.29
C ARG A 258 8.85 -6.83 -6.44
N TRP A 259 9.01 -5.62 -6.97
CA TRP A 259 8.61 -4.38 -6.32
C TRP A 259 7.37 -3.77 -6.99
N ALA A 260 6.63 -2.93 -6.26
CA ALA A 260 5.38 -2.32 -6.73
C ALA A 260 5.61 -1.48 -8.01
N ARG A 261 6.72 -0.74 -8.08
CA ARG A 261 7.12 0.06 -9.27
C ARG A 261 7.28 -0.76 -10.56
N MET A 262 7.43 -2.08 -10.45
CA MET A 262 7.55 -2.98 -11.60
C MET A 262 6.19 -3.48 -12.09
N SER A 263 5.09 -3.15 -11.39
CA SER A 263 3.74 -3.54 -11.79
C SER A 263 3.26 -2.69 -12.97
N PRO A 264 2.72 -3.30 -14.03
CA PRO A 264 2.15 -2.55 -15.17
C PRO A 264 0.87 -1.77 -14.79
N ASN A 265 0.34 -2.01 -13.58
CA ASN A 265 -0.80 -1.29 -13.05
C ASN A 265 -0.43 0.05 -12.42
N ILE A 266 0.87 0.31 -12.17
CA ILE A 266 1.38 1.63 -11.83
C ILE A 266 1.52 2.45 -13.12
N ARG A 267 0.66 3.44 -13.30
CA ARG A 267 0.50 4.19 -14.56
C ARG A 267 0.74 5.70 -14.41
N SER A 268 0.65 6.22 -13.19
CA SER A 268 0.75 7.64 -12.88
C SER A 268 2.17 8.18 -12.90
N TYR A 269 3.19 7.32 -12.80
CA TYR A 269 4.60 7.71 -12.66
C TYR A 269 5.52 7.07 -13.72
N PRO A 270 5.27 7.25 -15.03
CA PRO A 270 6.02 6.57 -16.09
C PRO A 270 7.50 6.97 -16.18
N ARG A 271 7.85 8.14 -15.65
CA ARG A 271 9.24 8.66 -15.61
C ARG A 271 9.91 8.50 -14.23
N GLY A 272 9.30 7.72 -13.34
CA GLY A 272 9.76 7.53 -11.97
C GLY A 272 9.18 8.54 -10.98
N TYR A 273 9.63 8.45 -9.73
CA TYR A 273 9.16 9.27 -8.63
C TYR A 273 10.15 9.33 -7.46
N ASP A 274 10.04 10.39 -6.67
CA ASP A 274 10.63 10.53 -5.34
C ASP A 274 9.50 10.41 -4.28
N PRO A 275 9.67 9.58 -3.23
CA PRO A 275 8.62 9.35 -2.25
C PRO A 275 8.19 10.62 -1.51
N SER A 276 9.08 11.60 -1.35
CA SER A 276 8.72 12.87 -0.71
C SER A 276 7.85 13.78 -1.59
N ARG A 277 7.77 13.47 -2.90
CA ARG A 277 7.15 14.30 -3.94
C ARG A 277 5.87 13.70 -4.53
N ILE A 278 5.35 12.60 -3.98
CA ILE A 278 4.10 11.98 -4.45
C ILE A 278 2.96 12.09 -3.42
N GLY A 279 1.74 11.76 -3.82
CA GLY A 279 0.55 11.97 -3.00
C GLY A 279 -0.06 13.36 -3.11
N THR A 280 -0.81 13.73 -2.07
CA THR A 280 -1.55 14.99 -1.99
C THR A 280 -0.95 15.94 -0.96
N PHE A 281 -1.14 17.25 -1.12
CA PHE A 281 -0.62 18.30 -0.25
C PHE A 281 -1.76 19.25 0.21
N PRO A 282 -2.71 18.78 1.04
CA PRO A 282 -3.93 19.53 1.36
C PRO A 282 -3.64 20.85 2.10
N GLN A 283 -2.74 20.84 3.07
CA GLN A 283 -2.45 21.99 3.92
C GLN A 283 -1.35 22.93 3.39
N GLY A 284 -0.84 22.72 2.17
CA GLY A 284 0.16 23.60 1.53
C GLY A 284 1.57 23.58 2.07
N CYS A 285 1.76 23.21 3.33
CA CYS A 285 3.06 23.00 3.95
C CYS A 285 3.05 21.70 4.76
N PRO A 286 4.15 20.95 4.80
CA PRO A 286 5.38 21.14 4.00
C PRO A 286 5.24 20.48 2.62
N VAL A 287 5.35 21.30 1.56
CA VAL A 287 5.68 20.84 0.20
C VAL A 287 7.22 20.84 0.09
N PRO A 288 7.86 19.83 -0.53
CA PRO A 288 9.30 19.84 -0.74
C PRO A 288 9.80 21.14 -1.38
N HIS A 289 10.93 21.68 -0.90
CA HIS A 289 11.54 22.86 -1.49
C HIS A 289 11.87 22.63 -2.97
N GLY A 290 11.57 23.63 -3.81
CA GLY A 290 11.80 23.55 -5.26
C GLY A 290 10.85 22.60 -5.99
N MET A 291 9.68 22.29 -5.41
CA MET A 291 8.64 21.50 -6.06
C MET A 291 7.42 22.38 -6.34
N ALA A 292 7.05 22.51 -7.61
CA ALA A 292 5.80 23.15 -7.99
C ALA A 292 4.61 22.19 -7.80
N THR A 293 3.50 22.72 -7.30
CA THR A 293 2.24 21.99 -7.17
C THR A 293 1.15 22.66 -7.99
N ARG A 294 0.18 21.89 -8.47
CA ARG A 294 -1.07 22.39 -9.05
C ARG A 294 -2.25 21.99 -8.18
N GLU A 295 -3.27 22.83 -8.12
CA GLU A 295 -4.54 22.48 -7.51
C GLU A 295 -5.36 21.61 -8.46
N VAL A 296 -6.05 20.62 -7.90
CA VAL A 296 -7.07 19.84 -8.60
C VAL A 296 -8.43 20.38 -8.17
N PRO A 297 -9.16 21.12 -9.03
CA PRO A 297 -10.44 21.73 -8.64
C PRO A 297 -11.46 20.72 -8.11
N ALA A 298 -11.42 19.50 -8.67
CA ALA A 298 -12.30 18.40 -8.28
C ALA A 298 -11.95 17.76 -6.92
N THR A 299 -10.88 18.15 -6.24
CA THR A 299 -10.56 17.65 -4.89
C THR A 299 -10.16 18.76 -3.91
N GLY A 300 -9.81 19.94 -4.42
CA GLY A 300 -9.20 21.02 -3.63
C GLY A 300 -7.79 20.70 -3.16
N ALA A 301 -7.27 19.50 -3.45
CA ALA A 301 -5.93 19.11 -3.07
C ALA A 301 -4.91 19.68 -4.05
N ARG A 302 -3.74 20.04 -3.52
CA ARG A 302 -2.56 20.28 -4.33
C ARG A 302 -1.83 18.98 -4.59
N VAL A 303 -1.33 18.82 -5.81
CA VAL A 303 -0.53 17.67 -6.24
C VAL A 303 0.69 18.12 -7.03
N PRO A 304 1.69 17.25 -7.24
CA PRO A 304 2.86 17.59 -8.04
C PRO A 304 2.40 18.14 -9.39
N ALA A 305 2.97 19.28 -9.82
CA ALA A 305 2.81 19.72 -11.19
C ALA A 305 3.40 18.65 -12.14
N PRO A 306 3.03 18.64 -13.43
CA PRO A 306 3.65 17.74 -14.40
C PRO A 306 5.17 17.75 -14.24
N ASP A 307 5.74 16.56 -14.20
CA ASP A 307 7.18 16.33 -14.10
C ASP A 307 7.85 16.65 -12.76
N GLN A 308 7.09 17.07 -11.74
CA GLN A 308 7.62 17.38 -10.41
C GLN A 308 7.61 16.18 -9.44
N ALA A 309 7.09 15.03 -9.87
CA ALA A 309 7.06 13.81 -9.06
C ALA A 309 8.46 13.18 -8.90
N VAL A 310 9.37 13.42 -9.84
CA VAL A 310 10.78 13.04 -9.72
C VAL A 310 11.55 14.11 -8.96
N ALA A 311 12.57 13.72 -8.19
CA ALA A 311 13.54 14.68 -7.70
C ALA A 311 14.29 15.29 -8.91
N PRO A 312 14.64 16.59 -8.87
CA PRO A 312 15.57 17.13 -9.84
C PRO A 312 16.85 16.29 -9.80
N ALA A 313 17.41 15.98 -10.97
CA ALA A 313 18.75 15.41 -11.03
C ALA A 313 19.64 16.32 -10.17
N SER A 314 20.43 15.74 -9.27
CA SER A 314 21.42 16.47 -8.50
C SER A 314 22.43 17.09 -9.47
N GLY A 315 22.11 18.27 -9.99
CA GLY A 315 22.99 19.09 -10.79
C GLY A 315 23.93 19.83 -9.86
N GLU A 316 25.21 19.72 -10.16
CA GLU A 316 26.28 20.69 -9.92
C GLU A 316 26.01 21.72 -8.83
N ALA A 317 26.82 21.65 -7.77
CA ALA A 317 27.05 22.78 -6.89
C ALA A 317 27.19 24.04 -7.77
N PRO A 318 26.47 25.14 -7.47
CA PRO A 318 26.59 26.35 -8.27
C PRO A 318 28.07 26.71 -8.31
N GLY A 319 28.65 26.66 -9.52
CA GLY A 319 30.06 26.91 -9.73
C GLY A 319 30.43 28.19 -9.01
N GLU A 320 31.53 28.12 -8.26
CA GLU A 320 32.23 29.32 -7.81
C GLU A 320 32.35 30.22 -9.03
N ALA A 321 31.65 31.35 -8.98
CA ALA A 321 31.83 32.42 -9.93
C ALA A 321 33.30 32.81 -9.82
N SER A 322 34.11 32.34 -10.77
CA SER A 322 35.44 32.86 -11.01
C SER A 322 35.26 34.34 -11.29
N ALA A 323 35.62 35.15 -10.29
CA ALA A 323 35.67 36.60 -10.40
C ALA A 323 36.50 36.97 -11.64
N PRO A 324 36.07 37.96 -12.44
CA PRO A 324 36.90 38.45 -13.52
C PRO A 324 38.14 39.10 -12.89
N LEU A 325 39.32 38.63 -13.28
CA LEU A 325 40.56 39.34 -13.07
C LEU A 325 40.42 40.71 -13.74
N SER A 326 40.49 41.77 -12.94
CA SER A 326 40.64 43.12 -13.41
C SER A 326 42.05 43.26 -13.97
N GLU A 327 42.15 43.45 -15.28
CA GLU A 327 43.22 44.26 -15.84
C GLU A 327 42.86 45.72 -15.53
N ASP A 328 43.64 46.36 -14.66
CA ASP A 328 44.06 47.73 -14.96
C ASP A 328 45.40 48.05 -14.31
N ASP A 329 46.20 48.68 -15.16
CA ASP A 329 47.57 49.15 -15.08
C ASP A 329 47.70 50.40 -14.17
N ALA A 330 48.82 50.54 -13.43
CA ALA A 330 49.52 51.82 -13.20
C ALA A 330 50.69 51.70 -12.19
N GLY A 331 51.89 51.58 -12.74
CA GLY A 331 53.10 52.35 -12.40
C GLY A 331 53.52 52.62 -10.95
N ARG A 332 54.68 52.06 -10.56
CA ARG A 332 55.93 52.80 -10.31
C ARG A 332 57.12 51.87 -10.07
#